data_AF-A0A4W4FTG6-F1
#
_entry.id   AF-A0A4W4FTG6-F1
#
_cell.length_a   1.000
_cell.length_b   1.000
_cell.length_c   1.000
_cell.angle_alpha   90.00
_cell.angle_beta   90.00
_cell.angle_gamma   90.00
#
_symmetry.space_group_name_H-M   'P 1'
#
loop_
_entity.id
_entity.type
_entity.pdbx_description
1 polymer ?
#
loop_
_entity_poly.entity_id
_entity_poly.type
_entity_poly.pdbx_seq_one_letter_code
_entity_poly.pdbx_strand_id
1 'polypeptide(L)'
;MKSDVEELMPRLLPVEPCTEEEYDVNEPPRNPQEYLRYVQLEASLCPDVVVAQIDPKKLRKKQSVNISFTGCRAAPQGFSPSLKWQQQQVSSFSEVRQSVTKNRQHWKVQFLDDNVVMPKPDDEDGWKKFCLGEKVFLNITSTERDIGNPGLDYVKIGFPPFLSIMSKLNQSTISAVLEYLINWFEENDFVPQLGRWLYALLACLEKPLLPEAHSLIRQLARRCSAVRANLENKDDERLSALNLMICIVARYFEQNDLADKD
;
A
#
# COMPACT_ATOMS: atom_id res chain seq x y z
N MET A 1 39.97 -4.35 -11.43
CA MET A 1 38.53 -4.17 -11.14
C MET A 1 38.30 -2.67 -11.01
N LYS A 2 37.84 -2.02 -12.07
CA LYS A 2 37.36 -0.63 -11.97
C LYS A 2 36.03 -0.71 -11.24
N SER A 3 35.93 -0.05 -10.10
CA SER A 3 34.69 0.07 -9.36
C SER A 3 33.76 0.95 -10.18
N ASP A 4 32.68 0.37 -10.71
CA ASP A 4 31.55 1.08 -11.32
C ASP A 4 30.79 1.88 -10.25
N VAL A 5 31.47 2.82 -9.61
CA VAL A 5 30.85 3.85 -8.78
C VAL A 5 30.56 4.98 -9.74
N GLU A 6 29.27 5.26 -9.99
CA GLU A 6 28.86 6.53 -10.60
C GLU A 6 29.51 7.66 -9.81
N GLU A 7 30.53 8.28 -10.40
CA GLU A 7 31.28 9.36 -9.79
C GLU A 7 30.36 10.59 -9.76
N LEU A 8 30.03 11.10 -8.56
CA LEU A 8 29.11 12.23 -8.38
C LEU A 8 29.60 13.51 -9.08
N MET A 9 30.92 13.64 -9.26
CA MET A 9 31.56 14.71 -10.02
C MET A 9 32.66 14.10 -10.91
N PRO A 10 32.30 13.54 -12.08
CA PRO A 10 33.27 12.88 -12.93
C PRO A 10 34.22 13.91 -13.55
N ARG A 11 35.49 13.54 -13.69
CA ARG A 11 36.47 14.37 -14.38
C ARG A 11 36.18 14.38 -15.88
N LEU A 12 35.66 15.50 -16.39
CA LEU A 12 35.32 15.67 -17.81
C LEU A 12 36.48 16.21 -18.66
N LEU A 13 37.45 16.88 -18.02
CA LEU A 13 38.60 17.46 -18.70
C LEU A 13 39.85 16.61 -18.41
N PRO A 14 40.62 16.23 -19.45
CA PRO A 14 41.86 15.49 -19.25
C PRO A 14 42.91 16.42 -18.63
N VAL A 15 43.50 15.97 -17.52
CA VAL A 15 44.65 16.63 -16.91
C VAL A 15 45.75 15.58 -16.81
N GLU A 16 46.89 15.85 -17.47
CA GLU A 16 48.04 14.94 -17.49
C GLU A 16 48.74 14.91 -16.11
N PRO A 17 49.14 13.73 -15.61
CA PRO A 17 49.87 13.61 -14.35
C PRO A 17 51.26 14.27 -14.43
N CYS A 18 51.69 14.84 -13.31
CA CYS A 18 52.81 15.76 -13.18
C CYS A 18 54.13 15.28 -13.83
N THR A 19 54.72 16.11 -14.69
CA THR A 19 56.16 16.15 -14.98
C THR A 19 56.76 17.26 -14.13
N GLU A 20 57.93 17.03 -13.53
CA GLU A 20 58.59 17.80 -12.46
C GLU A 20 59.03 19.24 -12.83
N GLU A 21 58.31 19.94 -13.71
CA GLU A 21 58.60 21.33 -14.06
C GLU A 21 57.89 22.26 -13.06
N GLU A 22 58.69 22.97 -12.26
CA GLU A 22 58.24 24.06 -11.39
C GLU A 22 57.65 25.20 -12.25
N TYR A 23 56.34 25.18 -12.47
CA TYR A 23 55.63 26.31 -13.08
C TYR A 23 55.51 27.46 -12.07
N ASP A 24 55.92 28.67 -12.48
CA ASP A 24 55.82 29.87 -11.64
C ASP A 24 54.36 30.30 -11.49
N VAL A 25 53.80 30.04 -10.30
CA VAL A 25 52.42 30.33 -9.89
C VAL A 25 52.07 31.83 -9.99
N ASN A 26 53.04 32.71 -10.18
CA ASN A 26 52.83 34.16 -10.29
C ASN A 26 52.63 34.67 -11.73
N GLU A 27 52.86 33.84 -12.76
CA GLU A 27 52.56 34.20 -14.15
C GLU A 27 51.16 33.69 -14.58
N PRO A 28 50.43 34.45 -15.42
CA PRO A 28 49.17 33.99 -15.96
C PRO A 28 49.38 32.73 -16.84
N PRO A 29 48.53 31.70 -16.72
CA PRO A 29 48.68 30.45 -17.46
C PRO A 29 48.53 30.71 -18.96
N ARG A 30 49.43 30.11 -19.76
CA ARG A 30 49.47 30.32 -21.22
C ARG A 30 48.79 29.20 -21.98
N ASN A 31 48.49 28.08 -21.31
CA ASN A 31 47.77 26.96 -21.89
C ASN A 31 46.61 26.46 -20.98
N PRO A 32 45.62 25.71 -21.55
CA PRO A 32 44.49 25.20 -20.77
C PRO A 32 44.87 24.16 -19.70
N GLN A 33 45.97 23.41 -19.89
CA GLN A 33 46.40 22.37 -18.95
C GLN A 33 47.01 22.98 -17.67
N GLU A 34 47.82 24.03 -17.81
CA GLU A 34 48.35 24.88 -16.74
C GLU A 34 47.22 25.54 -15.96
N TYR A 35 46.21 26.06 -16.67
CA TYR A 35 45.04 26.64 -16.03
C TYR A 35 44.30 25.63 -15.15
N LEU A 36 44.02 24.43 -15.67
CA LEU A 36 43.34 23.38 -14.89
C LEU A 36 44.16 22.91 -13.69
N ARG A 37 45.50 22.91 -13.79
CA ARG A 37 46.40 22.62 -12.67
C ARG A 37 46.37 23.72 -11.61
N TYR A 38 46.38 24.99 -12.00
CA TYR A 38 46.21 26.11 -11.07
C TYR A 38 44.88 26.04 -10.34
N VAL A 39 43.80 25.72 -11.05
CA VAL A 39 42.48 25.52 -10.43
C VAL A 39 42.49 24.33 -9.47
N GLN A 40 43.16 23.23 -9.78
CA GLN A 40 43.31 22.09 -8.85
C GLN A 40 44.08 22.46 -7.58
N LEU A 41 45.17 23.22 -7.73
CA LEU A 41 45.97 23.71 -6.60
C LEU A 41 45.18 24.73 -5.76
N GLU A 42 44.56 25.72 -6.37
CA GLU A 42 43.71 26.71 -5.70
C GLU A 42 42.54 26.05 -4.98
N ALA A 43 41.87 25.08 -5.62
CA ALA A 43 40.80 24.31 -5.00
C ALA A 43 41.30 23.46 -3.82
N SER A 44 42.53 22.90 -3.90
CA SER A 44 43.14 22.16 -2.78
C SER A 44 43.52 23.04 -1.58
N LEU A 45 43.75 24.35 -1.83
CA LEU A 45 43.98 25.34 -0.77
C LEU A 45 42.67 25.79 -0.13
N CYS A 46 41.57 25.75 -0.89
CA CYS A 46 40.25 26.02 -0.37
C CYS A 46 39.79 24.90 0.59
N PRO A 47 39.10 25.24 1.69
CA PRO A 47 38.46 24.25 2.54
C PRO A 47 37.34 23.51 1.78
N ASP A 48 37.35 22.19 1.84
CA ASP A 48 36.39 21.32 1.13
C ASP A 48 34.93 21.56 1.57
N VAL A 49 34.72 21.89 2.85
CA VAL A 49 33.41 22.23 3.39
C VAL A 49 33.49 23.54 4.17
N VAL A 50 32.62 24.48 3.81
CA VAL A 50 32.42 25.74 4.52
C VAL A 50 31.00 25.84 5.06
N VAL A 51 30.85 26.32 6.30
CA VAL A 51 29.53 26.50 6.95
C VAL A 51 29.33 27.96 7.29
N ALA A 52 28.33 28.59 6.65
CA ALA A 52 27.93 29.96 6.95
C ALA A 52 26.94 30.01 8.11
N GLN A 53 27.22 30.85 9.11
CA GLN A 53 26.32 31.08 10.25
C GLN A 53 25.18 32.01 9.84
N ILE A 54 23.94 31.52 9.89
CA ILE A 54 22.72 32.27 9.56
C ILE A 54 21.80 32.28 10.77
N ASP A 55 21.12 33.40 11.04
CA ASP A 55 20.15 33.52 12.14
C ASP A 55 18.91 32.61 11.91
N PRO A 56 18.72 31.55 12.73
CA PRO A 56 17.64 30.58 12.54
C PRO A 56 16.25 31.15 12.82
N LYS A 57 16.15 32.28 13.54
CA LYS A 57 14.87 32.90 13.89
C LYS A 57 14.11 33.43 12.67
N LYS A 58 14.83 33.78 11.60
CA LYS A 58 14.25 34.28 10.35
C LYS A 58 13.60 33.16 9.52
N LEU A 59 14.13 31.93 9.61
CA LEU A 59 13.68 30.77 8.83
C LEU A 59 12.45 30.08 9.45
N ARG A 60 12.41 29.95 10.78
CA ARG A 60 11.31 29.29 11.50
C ARG A 60 9.94 29.95 11.31
N LYS A 61 9.89 31.25 11.02
CA LYS A 61 8.63 31.99 10.85
C LYS A 61 7.88 31.68 9.55
N LYS A 62 8.52 31.03 8.57
CA LYS A 62 7.95 30.79 7.22
C LYS A 62 7.89 29.31 6.84
N GLN A 63 8.01 28.40 7.81
CA GLN A 63 8.01 26.97 7.52
C GLN A 63 6.58 26.50 7.19
N SER A 64 6.42 25.83 6.05
CA SER A 64 5.19 25.13 5.70
C SER A 64 5.02 23.85 6.52
N VAL A 65 3.78 23.46 6.78
CA VAL A 65 3.46 22.20 7.47
C VAL A 65 3.41 21.07 6.45
N ASN A 66 4.13 19.98 6.73
CA ASN A 66 3.95 18.73 6.01
C ASN A 66 2.79 17.97 6.63
N ILE A 67 1.74 17.72 5.84
CA ILE A 67 0.56 16.99 6.31
C ILE A 67 0.91 15.50 6.34
N SER A 68 1.04 14.95 7.55
CA SER A 68 1.23 13.51 7.75
C SER A 68 -0.10 12.84 8.08
N PHE A 69 -0.34 11.70 7.44
CA PHE A 69 -1.50 10.86 7.79
C PHE A 69 -1.26 10.18 9.14
N THR A 70 -2.28 10.21 10.00
CA THR A 70 -2.23 9.51 11.30
C THR A 70 -2.21 8.00 11.11
N GLY A 71 -1.71 7.28 12.13
CA GLY A 71 -1.80 5.83 12.20
C GLY A 71 -3.23 5.33 12.47
N CYS A 72 -3.36 4.03 12.76
CA CYS A 72 -4.62 3.44 13.23
C CYS A 72 -4.99 3.99 14.62
N ARG A 73 -6.30 4.12 14.88
CA ARG A 73 -6.80 4.41 16.22
C ARG A 73 -6.58 3.19 17.12
N ALA A 74 -6.10 3.44 18.34
CA ALA A 74 -5.92 2.38 19.33
C ALA A 74 -7.25 1.68 19.62
N ALA A 75 -7.21 0.37 19.79
CA ALA A 75 -8.38 -0.40 20.19
C ALA A 75 -8.88 0.07 21.56
N PRO A 76 -10.21 0.17 21.77
CA PRO A 76 -10.77 0.33 23.11
C PRO A 76 -10.30 -0.76 24.08
N GLN A 77 -10.34 -0.49 25.39
CA GLN A 77 -9.78 -1.41 26.38
C GLN A 77 -10.46 -2.79 26.34
N GLY A 78 -9.68 -3.83 26.06
CA GLY A 78 -10.15 -5.21 25.93
C GLY A 78 -10.73 -5.59 24.56
N PHE A 79 -10.58 -4.73 23.54
CA PHE A 79 -10.92 -5.01 22.14
C PHE A 79 -9.68 -5.36 21.30
N SER A 80 -8.48 -5.12 21.84
CA SER A 80 -7.21 -5.46 21.19
C SER A 80 -7.00 -6.98 21.17
N PRO A 81 -6.64 -7.58 20.02
CA PRO A 81 -6.32 -9.01 19.96
C PRO A 81 -4.91 -9.28 20.47
N SER A 82 -4.76 -10.37 21.24
CA SER A 82 -3.45 -10.80 21.74
C SER A 82 -2.43 -11.05 20.62
N LEU A 83 -1.14 -10.83 20.90
CA LEU A 83 -0.06 -11.07 19.95
C LEU A 83 -0.04 -12.52 19.42
N LYS A 84 -0.34 -13.51 20.29
CA LYS A 84 -0.42 -14.92 19.88
C LYS A 84 -1.49 -15.15 18.82
N TRP A 85 -2.66 -14.54 19.00
CA TRP A 85 -3.73 -14.59 18.00
C TRP A 85 -3.30 -13.92 16.70
N GLN A 86 -2.68 -12.74 16.77
CA GLN A 86 -2.18 -12.04 15.59
C GLN A 86 -1.21 -12.91 14.78
N GLN A 87 -0.23 -13.53 15.44
CA GLN A 87 0.76 -14.40 14.81
C GLN A 87 0.11 -15.64 14.17
N GLN A 88 -0.86 -16.25 14.84
CA GLN A 88 -1.61 -17.38 14.29
C GLN A 88 -2.36 -16.98 13.02
N GLN A 89 -3.05 -15.83 13.01
CA GLN A 89 -3.79 -15.35 11.83
C GLN A 89 -2.86 -15.07 10.66
N VAL A 90 -1.69 -14.48 10.90
CA VAL A 90 -0.67 -14.23 9.87
C VAL A 90 -0.17 -15.55 9.26
N SER A 91 0.05 -16.57 10.09
CA SER A 91 0.43 -17.91 9.61
C SER A 91 -0.66 -18.54 8.75
N SER A 92 -1.91 -18.57 9.24
CA SER A 92 -3.05 -19.10 8.50
C SER A 92 -3.30 -18.35 7.20
N PHE A 93 -3.15 -17.02 7.19
CA PHE A 93 -3.26 -16.21 5.98
C PHE A 93 -2.17 -16.56 4.96
N SER A 94 -0.94 -16.84 5.41
CA SER A 94 0.14 -17.31 4.54
C SER A 94 -0.21 -18.64 3.87
N GLU A 95 -0.77 -19.60 4.62
CA GLU A 95 -1.21 -20.91 4.10
C GLU A 95 -2.35 -20.76 3.08
N VAL A 96 -3.31 -19.87 3.35
CA VAL A 96 -4.39 -19.54 2.40
C VAL A 96 -3.81 -19.01 1.11
N ARG A 97 -2.87 -18.06 1.18
CA ARG A 97 -2.21 -17.51 -0.02
C ARG A 97 -1.44 -18.57 -0.81
N GLN A 98 -0.71 -19.46 -0.14
CA GLN A 98 -0.04 -20.57 -0.81
C GLN A 98 -1.06 -21.48 -1.53
N SER A 99 -2.19 -21.76 -0.89
CA SER A 99 -3.25 -22.58 -1.46
C SER A 99 -3.93 -21.92 -2.66
N VAL A 100 -4.20 -20.62 -2.58
CA VAL A 100 -4.74 -19.82 -3.69
C VAL A 100 -3.80 -19.84 -4.88
N THR A 101 -2.50 -19.58 -4.66
CA THR A 101 -1.49 -19.59 -5.72
C THR A 101 -1.36 -20.97 -6.36
N LYS A 102 -1.33 -22.04 -5.54
CA LYS A 102 -1.23 -23.43 -6.02
C LYS A 102 -2.43 -23.82 -6.91
N ASN A 103 -3.63 -23.44 -6.50
CA ASN A 103 -4.85 -23.85 -7.19
C ASN A 103 -5.29 -22.87 -8.29
N ARG A 104 -4.61 -21.72 -8.45
CA ARG A 104 -5.01 -20.67 -9.38
C ARG A 104 -5.16 -21.15 -10.82
N GLN A 105 -4.21 -21.98 -11.29
CA GLN A 105 -4.25 -22.51 -12.66
C GLN A 105 -5.45 -23.44 -12.86
N HIS A 106 -5.75 -24.29 -11.87
CA HIS A 106 -6.88 -25.21 -11.91
C HIS A 106 -8.21 -24.45 -12.03
N TRP A 107 -8.42 -23.46 -11.18
CA TRP A 107 -9.67 -22.67 -11.17
C TRP A 107 -9.81 -21.71 -12.35
N LYS A 108 -8.70 -21.28 -12.96
CA LYS A 108 -8.71 -20.41 -14.15
C LYS A 108 -9.29 -21.13 -15.38
N VAL A 109 -9.06 -22.44 -15.49
CA VAL A 109 -9.54 -23.27 -16.62
C VAL A 109 -11.02 -23.65 -16.44
N GLN A 110 -11.56 -23.60 -15.22
CA GLN A 110 -12.97 -23.88 -15.00
C GLN A 110 -13.88 -22.81 -15.60
N PHE A 111 -14.97 -23.24 -16.23
CA PHE A 111 -16.03 -22.35 -16.70
C PHE A 111 -16.76 -21.76 -15.50
N LEU A 112 -17.20 -20.51 -15.65
CA LEU A 112 -18.14 -19.94 -14.70
C LEU A 112 -19.55 -20.35 -15.09
N ASP A 113 -20.44 -20.46 -14.11
CA ASP A 113 -21.86 -20.62 -14.38
C ASP A 113 -22.37 -19.41 -15.18
N ASP A 114 -23.33 -19.64 -16.07
CA ASP A 114 -23.91 -18.60 -16.96
C ASP A 114 -24.48 -17.40 -16.20
N ASN A 115 -24.79 -17.58 -14.91
CA ASN A 115 -25.31 -16.52 -14.04
C ASN A 115 -24.24 -15.53 -13.55
N VAL A 116 -22.95 -15.82 -13.76
CA VAL A 116 -21.84 -14.97 -13.28
C VAL A 116 -21.34 -14.07 -14.40
N VAL A 117 -21.93 -12.88 -14.50
CA VAL A 117 -21.44 -11.83 -15.42
C VAL A 117 -20.47 -10.92 -14.67
N MET A 118 -19.18 -11.01 -14.98
CA MET A 118 -18.17 -10.13 -14.39
C MET A 118 -18.27 -8.71 -14.97
N PRO A 119 -18.30 -7.66 -14.13
CA PRO A 119 -18.23 -6.28 -14.59
C PRO A 119 -16.92 -5.97 -15.31
N LYS A 120 -16.92 -4.88 -16.09
CA LYS A 120 -15.69 -4.33 -16.67
C LYS A 120 -14.79 -3.79 -15.56
N PRO A 121 -13.45 -3.81 -15.71
CA PRO A 121 -12.54 -3.33 -14.66
C PRO A 121 -12.78 -1.86 -14.26
N ASP A 122 -13.27 -1.04 -15.21
CA ASP A 122 -13.53 0.39 -14.99
C ASP A 122 -14.94 0.68 -14.45
N ASP A 123 -15.77 -0.36 -14.25
CA ASP A 123 -17.15 -0.22 -13.80
C ASP A 123 -17.26 -0.32 -12.27
N GLU A 124 -16.97 0.78 -11.58
CA GLU A 124 -16.97 0.87 -10.12
C GLU A 124 -18.31 0.43 -9.50
N ASP A 125 -19.44 0.95 -9.99
CA ASP A 125 -20.77 0.62 -9.49
C ASP A 125 -21.15 -0.84 -9.78
N GLY A 126 -20.75 -1.35 -10.94
CA GLY A 126 -20.92 -2.75 -11.30
C GLY A 126 -20.20 -3.67 -10.32
N TRP A 127 -18.95 -3.37 -9.95
CA TRP A 127 -18.20 -4.15 -8.96
C TRP A 127 -18.79 -4.07 -7.56
N LYS A 128 -19.21 -2.88 -7.10
CA LYS A 128 -19.87 -2.72 -5.79
C LYS A 128 -21.13 -3.57 -5.71
N LYS A 129 -21.99 -3.53 -6.74
CA LYS A 129 -23.21 -4.36 -6.83
C LYS A 129 -22.90 -5.84 -6.93
N PHE A 130 -21.88 -6.22 -7.71
CA PHE A 130 -21.46 -7.61 -7.87
C PHE A 130 -20.99 -8.22 -6.55
N CYS A 131 -20.17 -7.50 -5.77
CA CYS A 131 -19.59 -7.99 -4.53
C CYS A 131 -20.57 -7.96 -3.35
N LEU A 132 -21.33 -6.87 -3.20
CA LEU A 132 -22.16 -6.61 -2.02
C LEU A 132 -23.65 -6.92 -2.23
N GLY A 133 -24.10 -7.00 -3.47
CA GLY A 133 -25.50 -7.18 -3.83
C GLY A 133 -26.31 -5.89 -3.84
N GLU A 134 -27.41 -5.90 -4.60
CA GLU A 134 -28.29 -4.74 -4.76
C GLU A 134 -28.97 -4.32 -3.44
N LYS A 135 -29.23 -5.27 -2.51
CA LYS A 135 -29.83 -4.99 -1.21
C LYS A 135 -28.93 -4.11 -0.32
N VAL A 136 -27.62 -4.38 -0.33
CA VAL A 136 -26.63 -3.63 0.45
C VAL A 136 -26.26 -2.32 -0.27
N PHE A 137 -26.22 -2.33 -1.61
CA PHE A 137 -25.92 -1.13 -2.39
C PHE A 137 -27.03 -0.07 -2.30
N LEU A 138 -28.31 -0.46 -2.30
CA LEU A 138 -29.44 0.45 -2.25
C LEU A 138 -30.00 0.71 -0.84
N ASN A 139 -29.40 0.13 0.22
CA ASN A 139 -29.92 0.19 1.60
C ASN A 139 -31.41 -0.21 1.74
N ILE A 140 -31.89 -1.15 0.92
CA ILE A 140 -33.29 -1.57 0.95
C ILE A 140 -33.46 -2.66 2.02
N THR A 141 -34.11 -2.31 3.14
CA THR A 141 -34.63 -3.29 4.09
C THR A 141 -35.72 -4.12 3.44
N SER A 142 -35.56 -5.43 3.45
CA SER A 142 -36.46 -6.46 2.92
C SER A 142 -37.95 -6.04 2.87
N THR A 143 -38.46 -5.68 1.68
CA THR A 143 -39.91 -5.77 1.44
C THR A 143 -40.30 -7.25 1.35
N GLU A 144 -41.40 -7.62 2.03
CA GLU A 144 -41.98 -8.96 2.25
C GLU A 144 -42.38 -9.77 0.99
N ARG A 145 -41.76 -9.53 -0.18
CA ARG A 145 -42.13 -10.13 -1.48
C ARG A 145 -41.25 -11.31 -1.93
N ASP A 146 -40.29 -11.78 -1.12
CA ASP A 146 -39.36 -12.86 -1.50
C ASP A 146 -39.78 -14.27 -0.98
N ILE A 147 -41.07 -14.52 -0.66
CA ILE A 147 -41.55 -15.86 -0.24
C ILE A 147 -41.63 -16.86 -1.43
N GLY A 148 -41.44 -16.40 -2.67
CA GLY A 148 -41.80 -17.17 -3.87
C GLY A 148 -40.70 -17.93 -4.62
N ASN A 149 -39.41 -17.74 -4.34
CA ASN A 149 -38.32 -18.44 -5.05
C ASN A 149 -37.23 -18.93 -4.08
N PRO A 150 -37.10 -20.25 -3.84
CA PRO A 150 -36.06 -20.82 -2.98
C PRO A 150 -34.68 -20.91 -3.66
N GLY A 151 -34.48 -20.25 -4.81
CA GLY A 151 -33.18 -20.14 -5.48
C GLY A 151 -32.38 -18.96 -4.91
N LEU A 152 -31.11 -19.19 -4.57
CA LEU A 152 -30.17 -18.13 -4.16
C LEU A 152 -29.96 -17.15 -5.31
N ASP A 153 -30.59 -15.99 -5.24
CA ASP A 153 -30.41 -14.92 -6.22
C ASP A 153 -29.19 -14.07 -5.82
N TYR A 154 -28.03 -14.46 -6.35
CA TYR A 154 -26.76 -13.76 -6.12
C TYR A 154 -26.76 -12.33 -6.67
N VAL A 155 -27.67 -11.97 -7.57
CA VAL A 155 -27.82 -10.58 -8.05
C VAL A 155 -28.34 -9.68 -6.92
N LYS A 156 -29.25 -10.21 -6.09
CA LYS A 156 -29.84 -9.47 -4.95
C LYS A 156 -28.92 -9.44 -3.73
N ILE A 157 -28.21 -10.53 -3.45
CA ILE A 157 -27.44 -10.73 -2.20
C ILE A 157 -25.94 -10.43 -2.38
N GLY A 158 -25.46 -10.42 -3.63
CA GLY A 158 -24.05 -10.29 -3.98
C GLY A 158 -23.38 -11.66 -4.16
N PHE A 159 -22.46 -11.73 -5.10
CA PHE A 159 -21.65 -12.93 -5.31
C PHE A 159 -20.58 -13.03 -4.22
N PRO A 160 -20.37 -14.20 -3.59
CA PRO A 160 -19.24 -14.40 -2.71
C PRO A 160 -17.93 -14.53 -3.51
N PRO A 161 -16.76 -14.28 -2.90
CA PRO A 161 -15.48 -14.34 -3.59
C PRO A 161 -15.00 -15.79 -3.78
N PHE A 162 -15.64 -16.53 -4.69
CA PHE A 162 -15.25 -17.89 -5.03
C PHE A 162 -13.89 -17.93 -5.73
N LEU A 163 -13.12 -19.01 -5.54
CA LEU A 163 -11.83 -19.19 -6.20
C LEU A 163 -11.94 -19.23 -7.73
N SER A 164 -13.07 -19.71 -8.27
CA SER A 164 -13.37 -19.67 -9.71
C SER A 164 -13.46 -18.25 -10.26
N ILE A 165 -13.94 -17.29 -9.46
CA ILE A 165 -14.02 -15.87 -9.81
C ILE A 165 -12.65 -15.22 -9.58
N MET A 166 -12.09 -15.39 -8.38
CA MET A 166 -10.85 -14.71 -7.97
C MET A 166 -9.66 -15.09 -8.86
N SER A 167 -9.61 -16.36 -9.31
CA SER A 167 -8.52 -16.84 -10.17
C SER A 167 -8.54 -16.25 -11.59
N LYS A 168 -9.67 -15.70 -12.03
CA LYS A 168 -9.81 -15.03 -13.35
C LYS A 168 -9.42 -13.56 -13.31
N LEU A 169 -9.37 -12.95 -12.12
CA LEU A 169 -8.97 -11.56 -11.96
C LEU A 169 -7.45 -11.41 -12.15
N ASN A 170 -7.06 -10.36 -12.87
CA ASN A 170 -5.66 -9.93 -12.97
C ASN A 170 -5.33 -8.97 -11.81
N GLN A 171 -4.04 -8.67 -11.63
CA GLN A 171 -3.60 -7.82 -10.50
C GLN A 171 -4.13 -6.38 -10.58
N SER A 172 -4.34 -5.84 -11.80
CA SER A 172 -4.92 -4.50 -11.97
C SER A 172 -6.37 -4.45 -11.50
N THR A 173 -7.19 -5.43 -11.90
CA THR A 173 -8.60 -5.52 -11.47
C THR A 173 -8.69 -5.83 -9.98
N ILE A 174 -7.82 -6.68 -9.42
CA ILE A 174 -7.79 -6.91 -7.96
C ILE A 174 -7.54 -5.60 -7.21
N SER A 175 -6.58 -4.79 -7.68
CA SER A 175 -6.26 -3.50 -7.07
C SER A 175 -7.40 -2.49 -7.21
N ALA A 176 -8.01 -2.39 -8.39
CA ALA A 176 -9.14 -1.50 -8.66
C ALA A 176 -10.37 -1.89 -7.83
N VAL A 177 -10.72 -3.18 -7.77
CA VAL A 177 -11.86 -3.66 -6.97
C VAL A 177 -11.59 -3.44 -5.47
N LEU A 178 -10.35 -3.64 -5.01
CA LEU A 178 -9.97 -3.32 -3.64
C LEU A 178 -10.19 -1.84 -3.33
N GLU A 179 -9.80 -0.94 -4.23
CA GLU A 179 -10.04 0.50 -4.12
C GLU A 179 -11.54 0.82 -4.09
N TYR A 180 -12.34 0.29 -5.03
CA TYR A 180 -13.79 0.53 -5.08
C TYR A 180 -14.51 0.10 -3.79
N LEU A 181 -14.11 -1.04 -3.22
CA LEU A 181 -14.68 -1.54 -1.97
C LEU A 181 -14.22 -0.74 -0.75
N ILE A 182 -12.98 -0.24 -0.74
CA ILE A 182 -12.49 0.65 0.32
C ILE A 182 -13.24 1.98 0.26
N ASN A 183 -13.38 2.58 -0.93
CA ASN A 183 -14.14 3.82 -1.12
C ASN A 183 -15.60 3.66 -0.67
N TRP A 184 -16.24 2.54 -1.03
CA TRP A 184 -17.60 2.25 -0.53
C TRP A 184 -17.65 2.15 1.00
N PHE A 185 -16.64 1.54 1.62
CA PHE A 185 -16.53 1.39 3.07
C PHE A 185 -16.24 2.71 3.82
N GLU A 186 -15.72 3.72 3.15
CA GLU A 186 -15.55 5.05 3.76
C GLU A 186 -16.91 5.70 4.10
N GLU A 187 -17.90 5.51 3.24
CA GLU A 187 -19.23 6.11 3.36
C GLU A 187 -20.25 5.20 4.05
N ASN A 188 -20.04 3.88 4.02
CA ASN A 188 -21.01 2.88 4.49
C ASN A 188 -20.51 2.07 5.69
N ASP A 189 -21.43 1.31 6.29
CA ASP A 189 -21.13 0.42 7.42
C ASP A 189 -20.37 -0.84 7.01
N PHE A 190 -19.66 -1.43 7.98
CA PHE A 190 -18.96 -2.69 7.76
C PHE A 190 -19.96 -3.86 7.69
N VAL A 191 -19.96 -4.56 6.57
CA VAL A 191 -20.82 -5.71 6.29
C VAL A 191 -19.98 -6.99 6.15
N PRO A 192 -20.42 -8.17 6.63
CA PRO A 192 -19.64 -9.41 6.53
C PRO A 192 -19.24 -9.80 5.09
N GLN A 193 -20.11 -9.52 4.11
CA GLN A 193 -19.86 -9.70 2.69
C GLN A 193 -18.63 -8.91 2.23
N LEU A 194 -18.55 -7.63 2.63
CA LEU A 194 -17.39 -6.76 2.39
C LEU A 194 -16.14 -7.38 3.00
N GLY A 195 -16.20 -7.82 4.26
CA GLY A 195 -15.06 -8.45 4.94
C GLY A 195 -14.51 -9.68 4.21
N ARG A 196 -15.38 -10.54 3.67
CA ARG A 196 -14.99 -11.72 2.87
C ARG A 196 -14.29 -11.31 1.58
N TRP A 197 -14.84 -10.31 0.88
CA TRP A 197 -14.25 -9.78 -0.35
C TRP A 197 -12.89 -9.13 -0.11
N LEU A 198 -12.78 -8.26 0.89
CA LEU A 198 -11.51 -7.66 1.28
C LEU A 198 -10.46 -8.72 1.63
N TYR A 199 -10.84 -9.73 2.44
CA TYR A 199 -9.95 -10.84 2.77
C TYR A 199 -9.48 -11.61 1.52
N ALA A 200 -10.40 -11.93 0.61
CA ALA A 200 -10.08 -12.66 -0.61
C ALA A 200 -9.18 -11.84 -1.56
N LEU A 201 -9.46 -10.55 -1.73
CA LEU A 201 -8.64 -9.65 -2.55
C LEU A 201 -7.23 -9.50 -1.95
N LEU A 202 -7.10 -9.34 -0.63
CA LEU A 202 -5.81 -9.33 0.05
C LEU A 202 -5.06 -10.66 -0.13
N ALA A 203 -5.76 -11.80 -0.11
CA ALA A 203 -5.15 -13.10 -0.37
C ALA A 203 -4.64 -13.24 -1.81
N CYS A 204 -5.33 -12.62 -2.78
CA CYS A 204 -4.94 -12.62 -4.19
C CYS A 204 -3.92 -11.52 -4.57
N LEU A 205 -3.64 -10.57 -3.68
CA LEU A 205 -2.71 -9.46 -3.91
C LEU A 205 -1.26 -9.94 -3.92
N GLU A 206 -0.59 -9.93 -5.08
CA GLU A 206 0.78 -10.44 -5.23
C GLU A 206 1.85 -9.50 -4.62
N LYS A 207 2.94 -10.08 -4.10
CA LYS A 207 4.13 -9.35 -3.61
C LYS A 207 5.23 -9.40 -4.69
N PRO A 208 6.05 -8.35 -4.86
CA PRO A 208 6.10 -7.09 -4.10
C PRO A 208 4.92 -6.16 -4.43
N LEU A 209 4.37 -5.50 -3.41
CA LEU A 209 3.26 -4.55 -3.59
C LEU A 209 3.79 -3.25 -4.16
N LEU A 210 2.96 -2.62 -5.00
CA LEU A 210 3.18 -1.25 -5.44
C LEU A 210 2.93 -0.28 -4.27
N PRO A 211 3.59 0.90 -4.24
CA PRO A 211 3.36 1.93 -3.22
C PRO A 211 1.89 2.35 -3.09
N GLU A 212 1.16 2.38 -4.21
CA GLU A 212 -0.27 2.69 -4.26
C GLU A 212 -1.09 1.64 -3.53
N ALA A 213 -0.79 0.35 -3.75
CA ALA A 213 -1.43 -0.75 -3.05
C ALA A 213 -1.15 -0.71 -1.55
N HIS A 214 0.08 -0.35 -1.14
CA HIS A 214 0.39 -0.08 0.26
C HIS A 214 -0.44 1.07 0.84
N SER A 215 -0.59 2.18 0.11
CA SER A 215 -1.44 3.29 0.54
C SER A 215 -2.90 2.87 0.74
N LEU A 216 -3.46 2.10 -0.20
CA LEU A 216 -4.84 1.60 -0.14
C LEU A 216 -5.09 0.71 1.08
N ILE A 217 -4.25 -0.31 1.30
CA ILE A 217 -4.43 -1.20 2.47
C ILE A 217 -4.25 -0.48 3.80
N ARG A 218 -3.42 0.57 3.85
CA ARG A 218 -3.26 1.43 5.04
C ARG A 218 -4.51 2.26 5.28
N GLN A 219 -5.15 2.80 4.24
CA GLN A 219 -6.44 3.50 4.35
C GLN A 219 -7.52 2.56 4.88
N LEU A 220 -7.59 1.34 4.36
CA LEU A 220 -8.47 0.30 4.88
C LEU A 220 -8.25 0.05 6.38
N ALA A 221 -7.01 -0.18 6.83
CA ALA A 221 -6.71 -0.43 8.23
C ALA A 221 -7.09 0.77 9.13
N ARG A 222 -6.88 2.01 8.67
CA ARG A 222 -7.34 3.22 9.38
C ARG A 222 -8.85 3.24 9.51
N ARG A 223 -9.59 2.98 8.42
CA ARG A 223 -11.05 2.93 8.45
C ARG A 223 -11.55 1.81 9.38
N CYS A 224 -10.95 0.62 9.33
CA CYS A 224 -11.26 -0.46 10.25
C CYS A 224 -11.06 -0.05 11.71
N SER A 225 -9.95 0.65 12.01
CA SER A 225 -9.67 1.13 13.36
C SER A 225 -10.66 2.21 13.82
N ALA A 226 -11.13 3.06 12.90
CA ALA A 226 -12.13 4.08 13.18
C ALA A 226 -13.51 3.49 13.48
N VAL A 227 -13.94 2.49 12.69
CA VAL A 227 -15.18 1.74 12.95
C VAL A 227 -15.08 0.98 14.27
N ARG A 228 -13.95 0.30 14.52
CA ARG A 228 -13.70 -0.43 15.77
C ARG A 228 -13.78 0.48 17.01
N ALA A 229 -13.29 1.72 16.91
CA ALA A 229 -13.33 2.68 18.01
C ALA A 229 -14.76 3.11 18.40
N ASN A 230 -15.72 2.97 17.49
CA ASN A 230 -17.13 3.29 17.72
C ASN A 230 -17.95 2.07 18.18
N LEU A 231 -17.35 0.88 18.32
CA LEU A 231 -18.07 -0.31 18.79
C LEU A 231 -18.20 -0.29 20.31
N GLU A 232 -19.42 -0.51 20.79
CA GLU A 232 -19.74 -0.56 22.23
C GLU A 232 -19.65 -1.99 22.81
N ASN A 233 -19.95 -3.00 21.98
CA ASN A 233 -20.08 -4.40 22.40
C ASN A 233 -18.89 -5.26 21.95
N LYS A 234 -18.38 -6.11 22.85
CA LYS A 234 -17.29 -7.05 22.56
C LYS A 234 -17.73 -8.29 21.76
N ASP A 235 -19.00 -8.64 21.85
CA ASP A 235 -19.57 -9.80 21.16
C ASP A 235 -20.04 -9.47 19.72
N ASP A 236 -19.73 -8.28 19.24
CA ASP A 236 -20.02 -7.89 17.87
C ASP A 236 -19.14 -8.70 16.90
N GLU A 237 -19.77 -9.45 15.99
CA GLU A 237 -19.07 -10.25 14.98
C GLU A 237 -18.08 -9.41 14.15
N ARG A 238 -18.40 -8.12 13.95
CA ARG A 238 -17.57 -7.16 13.21
C ARG A 238 -16.22 -6.94 13.88
N LEU A 239 -16.13 -7.03 15.21
CA LEU A 239 -14.88 -6.79 15.93
C LEU A 239 -13.78 -7.75 15.48
N SER A 240 -14.12 -9.05 15.36
CA SER A 240 -13.16 -10.08 14.94
C SER A 240 -12.65 -9.83 13.51
N ALA A 241 -13.55 -9.43 12.61
CA ALA A 241 -13.23 -9.14 11.22
C ALA A 241 -12.37 -7.87 11.08
N LEU A 242 -12.69 -6.80 11.81
CA LEU A 242 -11.91 -5.55 11.82
C LEU A 242 -10.49 -5.78 12.38
N ASN A 243 -10.37 -6.53 13.48
CA ASN A 243 -9.09 -6.92 14.06
C ASN A 243 -8.26 -7.78 13.10
N LEU A 244 -8.91 -8.71 12.38
CA LEU A 244 -8.25 -9.53 11.37
C LEU A 244 -7.70 -8.69 10.22
N MET A 245 -8.50 -7.76 9.68
CA MET A 245 -8.05 -6.86 8.60
C MET A 245 -6.84 -6.03 9.02
N ILE A 246 -6.91 -5.39 10.20
CA ILE A 246 -5.79 -4.59 10.74
C ILE A 246 -4.55 -5.47 10.93
N CYS A 247 -4.71 -6.67 11.49
CA CYS A 247 -3.61 -7.61 11.70
C CYS A 247 -2.92 -8.01 10.39
N ILE A 248 -3.69 -8.36 9.35
CA ILE A 248 -3.13 -8.74 8.05
C ILE A 248 -2.36 -7.56 7.43
N VAL A 249 -2.95 -6.36 7.42
CA VAL A 249 -2.26 -5.17 6.88
C VAL A 249 -0.99 -4.87 7.66
N ALA A 250 -1.07 -4.83 8.99
CA ALA A 250 0.03 -4.39 9.82
C ALA A 250 1.18 -5.41 9.89
N ARG A 251 0.87 -6.71 9.98
CA ARG A 251 1.87 -7.76 10.19
C ARG A 251 2.24 -8.50 8.91
N TYR A 252 1.25 -8.89 8.09
CA TYR A 252 1.53 -9.67 6.87
C TYR A 252 2.04 -8.80 5.73
N PHE A 253 1.50 -7.59 5.55
CA PHE A 253 1.97 -6.61 4.58
C PHE A 253 2.98 -5.59 5.16
N GLU A 254 3.54 -5.92 6.33
CA GLU A 254 4.70 -5.24 6.93
C GLU A 254 4.45 -3.77 7.32
N GLN A 255 3.19 -3.34 7.45
CA GLN A 255 2.80 -2.01 7.92
C GLN A 255 2.80 -1.92 9.47
N ASN A 256 3.95 -2.21 10.08
CA ASN A 256 4.09 -2.41 11.53
C ASN A 256 3.70 -1.17 12.37
N ASP A 257 3.73 0.02 11.79
CA ASP A 257 3.30 1.26 12.43
C ASP A 257 1.79 1.31 12.72
N LEU A 258 1.00 0.49 12.01
CA LEU A 258 -0.44 0.35 12.18
C LEU A 258 -0.84 -0.82 13.09
N ALA A 259 0.12 -1.59 13.60
CA ALA A 259 -0.17 -2.78 14.41
C ALA A 259 -0.75 -2.42 15.77
N ASP A 260 -1.75 -3.18 16.20
CA ASP A 260 -2.20 -3.17 17.59
C ASP A 260 -1.09 -3.73 18.49
N LYS A 261 -0.69 -2.90 19.45
CA LYS A 261 0.27 -3.27 20.49
C LYS A 261 -0.53 -3.84 21.67
N ASP A 262 -0.07 -4.97 22.20
CA ASP A 262 -0.51 -5.50 23.49
C ASP A 262 -0.15 -4.55 24.63
#